data_AF-A0A537A1N8-F1
#
_entry.id   AF-A0A537A1N8-F1
#
_cell.length_a   1.000
_cell.length_b   1.000
_cell.length_c   1.000
_cell.angle_alpha   90.00
_cell.angle_beta   90.00
_cell.angle_gamma   90.00
#
_symmetry.space_group_name_H-M   'P 1'
#
loop_
_entity.id
_entity.type
_entity.pdbx_description
1 polymer ?
#
loop_
_entity_poly.entity_id
_entity_poly.type
_entity_poly.pdbx_seq_one_letter_code
_entity_poly.pdbx_strand_id
1 'polypeptide(L)'
;RLVVLNGVARSVIEGQRGLHPVWVFPHEGRPLPRMTQRAWRLARSRAAEKWKERKGEPAPSGYANVRVHDLKHTFGHRLEAAGTTFGDCQVLLGHRPRTVTQRYMVAEVVRLIEAAERVLETERRTTVPLTIIRRKAA
;
A
#
# COMPACT_ATOMS: atom_id res chain seq x y z
N ARG A 1 -0.90 -0.82 -17.93
CA ARG A 1 -0.30 -1.47 -16.75
C ARG A 1 -1.43 -2.07 -15.95
N LEU A 2 -1.37 -3.37 -15.64
CA LEU A 2 -2.36 -4.03 -14.80
C LEU A 2 -2.16 -3.61 -13.33
N VAL A 3 -3.25 -3.43 -12.60
CA VAL A 3 -3.24 -3.25 -11.14
C VAL A 3 -4.18 -4.30 -10.57
N VAL A 4 -3.66 -5.14 -9.69
CA VAL A 4 -4.40 -6.20 -9.03
C VAL A 4 -4.92 -5.70 -7.69
N LEU A 5 -6.17 -6.05 -7.36
CA LEU A 5 -6.85 -5.61 -6.15
C LEU A 5 -7.06 -6.81 -5.23
N ASN A 6 -6.60 -6.68 -3.99
CA ASN A 6 -7.06 -7.55 -2.90
C ASN A 6 -8.50 -7.17 -2.48
N GLY A 7 -9.11 -7.97 -1.61
CA GLY A 7 -10.51 -7.86 -1.22
C GLY A 7 -10.81 -6.53 -0.57
N VAL A 8 -9.88 -6.01 0.24
CA VAL A 8 -10.00 -4.68 0.88
C VAL A 8 -10.01 -3.57 -0.17
N ALA A 9 -9.03 -3.55 -1.08
CA ALA A 9 -8.97 -2.52 -2.13
C ALA A 9 -10.16 -2.61 -3.09
N ARG A 10 -10.61 -3.83 -3.43
CA ARG A 10 -11.81 -4.07 -4.22
C ARG A 10 -13.04 -3.51 -3.51
N SER A 11 -13.25 -3.84 -2.23
CA SER A 11 -14.39 -3.36 -1.45
C SER A 11 -14.45 -1.82 -1.40
N VAL A 12 -13.30 -1.15 -1.25
CA VAL A 12 -13.24 0.31 -1.29
C VAL A 12 -13.66 0.85 -2.66
N ILE A 13 -13.15 0.28 -3.75
CA ILE A 13 -13.48 0.73 -5.11
C ILE A 13 -14.96 0.51 -5.42
N GLU A 14 -15.50 -0.66 -5.09
CA GLU A 14 -16.93 -0.95 -5.30
C GLU A 14 -17.82 0.01 -4.51
N GLY A 15 -17.43 0.37 -3.27
CA GLY A 15 -18.13 1.38 -2.47
C GLY A 15 -18.02 2.82 -3.01
N GLN A 16 -17.22 3.07 -4.05
CA GLN A 16 -17.16 4.36 -4.73
C GLN A 16 -17.78 4.36 -6.13
N ARG A 17 -18.10 3.18 -6.68
CA ARG A 17 -18.75 3.11 -7.99
C ARG A 17 -20.13 3.76 -7.93
N GLY A 18 -20.51 4.41 -9.03
CA GLY A 18 -21.78 5.13 -9.13
C GLY A 18 -21.77 6.53 -8.54
N LEU A 19 -20.75 6.92 -7.74
CA LEU A 19 -20.65 8.29 -7.19
C LEU A 19 -20.32 9.35 -8.26
N HIS A 20 -19.69 8.95 -9.36
CA HIS A 20 -19.37 9.81 -10.48
C HIS A 20 -19.25 8.98 -11.77
N PRO A 21 -19.66 9.50 -12.94
CA PRO A 21 -19.68 8.75 -14.20
C PRO A 21 -18.28 8.32 -14.70
N VAL A 22 -17.25 9.13 -14.43
CA VAL A 22 -15.86 8.89 -14.89
C VAL A 22 -14.88 8.51 -13.78
N TRP A 23 -14.85 9.25 -12.66
CA TRP A 23 -13.84 9.11 -11.62
C TRP A 23 -14.25 8.18 -10.48
N VAL A 24 -13.33 7.30 -10.06
CA VAL A 24 -13.57 6.40 -8.92
C VAL A 24 -13.52 7.13 -7.59
N PHE A 25 -12.71 8.18 -7.43
CA PHE A 25 -12.65 8.96 -6.18
C PHE A 25 -12.99 10.43 -6.46
N PRO A 26 -14.28 10.77 -6.62
CA PRO A 26 -14.73 12.14 -6.81
C PRO A 26 -14.72 12.91 -5.48
N HIS A 27 -14.41 14.19 -5.56
CA HIS A 27 -14.62 15.14 -4.46
C HIS A 27 -15.24 16.41 -5.05
N GLU A 28 -16.43 16.79 -4.58
CA GLU A 28 -17.17 17.96 -5.10
C GLU A 28 -17.32 17.94 -6.64
N GLY A 29 -17.60 16.75 -7.19
CA GLY A 29 -17.78 16.55 -8.64
C GLY A 29 -16.49 16.62 -9.47
N ARG A 30 -15.32 16.74 -8.83
CA ARG A 30 -14.00 16.81 -9.50
C ARG A 30 -13.11 15.65 -9.08
N PRO A 31 -12.17 15.22 -9.94
CA PRO A 31 -11.16 14.26 -9.53
C PRO A 31 -10.22 14.88 -8.49
N LEU A 32 -9.71 14.06 -7.59
CA LEU A 32 -8.63 14.48 -6.70
C LEU A 32 -7.35 14.72 -7.53
N PRO A 33 -6.76 15.93 -7.52
CA PRO A 33 -5.63 16.25 -8.38
C PRO A 33 -4.34 15.56 -7.92
N ARG A 34 -4.19 15.31 -6.62
CA ARG A 34 -3.04 14.63 -6.00
C ARG A 34 -3.46 13.92 -4.72
N MET A 35 -2.75 12.87 -4.33
CA MET A 35 -3.03 12.11 -3.10
C MET A 35 -2.61 12.86 -1.82
N THR A 36 -1.58 13.71 -1.87
CA THR A 36 -0.96 14.35 -0.69
C THR A 36 -1.63 15.66 -0.25
N GLN A 37 -2.94 15.79 -0.51
CA GLN A 37 -3.71 17.00 -0.25
C GLN A 37 -4.02 17.22 1.24
N ARG A 38 -4.72 18.31 1.57
CA ARG A 38 -5.19 18.62 2.94
C ARG A 38 -5.95 17.45 3.57
N ALA A 39 -6.80 16.74 2.81
CA ALA A 39 -7.53 15.58 3.30
C ALA A 39 -6.59 14.48 3.84
N TRP A 40 -5.48 14.19 3.14
CA TRP A 40 -4.46 13.25 3.61
C TRP A 40 -3.81 13.71 4.91
N ARG A 41 -3.43 14.99 5.01
CA ARG A 41 -2.84 15.55 6.25
C ARG A 41 -3.79 15.42 7.43
N LEU A 42 -5.06 15.76 7.24
CA LEU A 42 -6.10 15.64 8.28
C LEU A 42 -6.35 14.18 8.67
N ALA A 43 -6.36 13.25 7.71
CA ALA A 43 -6.51 11.83 7.99
C ALA A 43 -5.38 11.30 8.87
N ARG A 44 -4.13 11.73 8.65
CA ARG A 44 -2.99 11.36 9.50
C ARG A 44 -3.12 11.90 10.92
N SER A 45 -3.51 13.16 11.08
CA SER A 45 -3.75 13.75 12.40
C SER A 45 -4.80 12.96 13.18
N ARG A 46 -5.94 12.66 12.55
CA ARG A 46 -7.01 11.84 13.15
C ARG A 46 -6.54 10.42 13.49
N ALA A 47 -5.69 9.82 12.66
CA ALA A 47 -5.11 8.51 12.94
C ALA A 47 -4.18 8.54 14.17
N ALA A 48 -3.34 9.58 14.29
CA ALA A 48 -2.47 9.78 15.45
C ALA A 48 -3.26 10.05 16.74
N GLU A 49 -4.36 10.79 16.67
CA GLU A 49 -5.29 10.97 17.80
C GLU A 49 -5.92 9.64 18.22
N LYS A 50 -6.44 8.86 17.26
CA LYS A 50 -6.99 7.51 17.54
C LYS A 50 -5.96 6.55 18.13
N TRP A 51 -4.68 6.68 17.76
CA TRP A 51 -3.61 5.92 18.41
C TRP A 51 -3.53 6.26 19.89
N LYS A 52 -3.48 7.56 20.23
CA LYS A 52 -3.42 8.03 21.61
C LYS A 52 -4.61 7.55 22.44
N GLU A 53 -5.82 7.61 21.88
CA GLU A 53 -7.04 7.08 22.52
C GLU A 53 -6.94 5.57 22.81
N ARG A 54 -6.40 4.79 21.87
CA ARG A 54 -6.35 3.31 21.98
C ARG A 54 -5.19 2.79 22.81
N LYS A 55 -4.06 3.51 22.83
CA LYS A 55 -2.80 3.06 23.42
C LYS A 55 -2.40 3.84 24.68
N GLY A 56 -3.06 4.96 24.96
CA GLY A 56 -2.76 5.81 26.12
C GLY A 56 -1.47 6.64 25.98
N GLU A 57 -0.77 6.54 24.85
CA GLU A 57 0.52 7.19 24.60
C GLU A 57 0.50 7.94 23.25
N PRO A 58 1.32 9.00 23.07
CA PRO A 58 1.40 9.68 21.79
C PRO A 58 1.87 8.74 20.68
N ALA A 59 1.31 8.90 19.48
CA ALA A 59 1.72 8.12 18.32
C ALA A 59 3.21 8.35 18.01
N PRO A 60 3.97 7.31 17.64
CA PRO A 60 5.34 7.47 17.16
C PRO A 60 5.40 8.46 16.00
N SER A 61 6.47 9.26 15.93
CA SER A 61 6.64 10.29 14.88
C SER A 61 6.49 9.75 13.46
N GLY A 62 7.01 8.54 13.20
CA GLY A 62 6.88 7.88 11.90
C GLY A 62 5.44 7.53 11.53
N TYR A 63 4.61 7.16 12.51
CA TYR A 63 3.19 6.90 12.30
C TYR A 63 2.41 8.19 12.04
N ALA A 64 2.64 9.21 12.88
CA ALA A 64 1.96 10.51 12.75
C ALA A 64 2.31 11.22 11.43
N ASN A 65 3.51 10.98 10.88
CA ASN A 65 4.01 11.63 9.68
C ASN A 65 4.10 10.71 8.45
N VAL A 66 3.42 9.56 8.46
CA VAL A 66 3.46 8.57 7.39
C VAL A 66 3.21 9.20 6.00
N ARG A 67 4.04 8.85 5.02
CA ARG A 67 3.93 9.32 3.64
C ARG A 67 3.25 8.26 2.79
N VAL A 68 2.65 8.66 1.67
CA VAL A 68 2.08 7.73 0.68
C VAL A 68 3.15 6.74 0.19
N HIS A 69 4.40 7.20 0.08
CA HIS A 69 5.53 6.34 -0.29
C HIS A 69 5.84 5.28 0.77
N ASP A 70 5.71 5.62 2.05
CA ASP A 70 5.94 4.68 3.16
C ASP A 70 4.89 3.56 3.15
N LEU A 71 3.66 3.85 2.73
CA LEU A 71 2.63 2.83 2.49
C LEU A 71 3.01 1.87 1.37
N LYS A 72 3.59 2.40 0.27
CA LYS A 72 4.09 1.57 -0.83
C LYS A 72 5.24 0.67 -0.38
N HIS A 73 6.16 1.18 0.43
CA HIS A 73 7.22 0.38 1.04
C HIS A 73 6.67 -0.69 1.97
N THR A 74 5.70 -0.34 2.82
CA THR A 74 5.04 -1.29 3.72
C THR A 74 4.37 -2.42 2.95
N PHE A 75 3.67 -2.08 1.85
CA PHE A 75 3.07 -3.08 0.97
C PHE A 75 4.12 -4.02 0.36
N GLY A 76 5.20 -3.48 -0.19
CA GLY A 76 6.31 -4.29 -0.74
C GLY A 76 6.96 -5.20 0.30
N HIS A 77 7.23 -4.67 1.49
CA HIS A 77 7.80 -5.44 2.60
C HIS A 77 6.87 -6.57 3.07
N ARG A 78 5.56 -6.30 3.14
CA ARG A 78 4.58 -7.33 3.49
C ARG A 78 4.46 -8.41 2.42
N LEU A 79 4.55 -8.05 1.14
CA LEU A 79 4.58 -9.02 0.04
C LEU A 79 5.80 -9.95 0.14
N GLU A 80 6.97 -9.38 0.41
CA GLU A 80 8.21 -10.13 0.61
C GLU A 80 8.10 -11.08 1.82
N ALA A 81 7.60 -10.59 2.95
CA ALA A 81 7.38 -11.40 4.15
C ALA A 81 6.28 -12.48 3.98
N ALA A 82 5.38 -12.31 3.02
CA ALA A 82 4.41 -13.31 2.57
C ALA A 82 4.98 -14.31 1.54
N GLY A 83 6.28 -14.26 1.26
CA GLY A 83 6.97 -15.17 0.33
C GLY A 83 6.69 -14.88 -1.15
N THR A 84 6.27 -13.66 -1.48
CA THR A 84 6.01 -13.26 -2.88
C THR A 84 7.33 -13.12 -3.63
N THR A 85 7.39 -13.61 -4.87
CA THR A 85 8.60 -13.55 -5.69
C THR A 85 8.98 -12.09 -5.99
N PHE A 86 10.27 -11.82 -6.22
CA PHE A 86 10.72 -10.47 -6.58
C PHE A 86 10.02 -9.92 -7.83
N GLY A 87 9.83 -10.77 -8.86
CA GLY A 87 9.12 -10.40 -10.08
C GLY A 87 7.66 -10.01 -9.81
N ASP A 88 6.95 -10.80 -9.01
CA ASP A 88 5.56 -10.49 -8.65
C ASP A 88 5.46 -9.24 -7.76
N CYS A 89 6.39 -9.04 -6.83
CA CYS A 89 6.52 -7.79 -6.07
C CYS A 89 6.71 -6.58 -6.99
N GLN A 90 7.55 -6.70 -8.02
CA GLN A 90 7.72 -5.64 -9.03
C GLN A 90 6.42 -5.37 -9.77
N VAL A 91 5.65 -6.39 -10.16
CA VAL A 91 4.36 -6.23 -10.85
C VAL A 91 3.30 -5.61 -9.93
N LEU A 92 3.22 -6.03 -8.66
CA LEU A 92 2.26 -5.51 -7.66
C LEU A 92 2.57 -4.07 -7.22
N LEU A 93 3.85 -3.72 -7.07
CA LEU A 93 4.30 -2.33 -6.94
C LEU A 93 4.25 -1.57 -8.29
N GLY A 94 3.96 -2.34 -9.35
CA GLY A 94 4.02 -2.10 -10.79
C GLY A 94 5.14 -1.19 -11.26
N HIS A 95 6.32 -1.57 -10.84
CA HIS A 95 7.50 -1.27 -11.60
C HIS A 95 7.33 -1.85 -13.01
N ARG A 96 7.86 -1.13 -14.01
CA ARG A 96 7.88 -1.66 -15.37
C ARG A 96 8.86 -2.83 -15.39
N PRO A 97 8.46 -4.03 -15.81
CA PRO A 97 9.41 -5.11 -16.02
C PRO A 97 10.41 -4.69 -17.10
N ARG A 98 11.67 -5.08 -16.95
CA ARG A 98 12.73 -4.78 -17.95
C ARG A 98 12.58 -5.58 -19.24
N THR A 99 11.68 -6.56 -19.27
CA THR A 99 11.39 -7.43 -20.41
C THR A 99 10.02 -7.08 -21.01
N VAL A 100 10.01 -6.81 -22.32
CA VAL A 100 8.84 -6.39 -23.12
C VAL A 100 7.74 -7.47 -23.16
N THR A 101 8.07 -8.72 -22.86
CA THR A 101 7.23 -9.90 -23.08
C THR A 101 6.63 -10.49 -21.79
N GLN A 102 6.06 -9.67 -20.91
CA GLN A 102 5.14 -10.18 -19.88
C GLN A 102 3.71 -10.19 -20.43
N ARG A 103 3.33 -11.33 -21.01
CA ARG A 103 1.95 -11.59 -21.43
C ARG A 103 1.22 -12.14 -20.21
N TYR A 104 0.36 -11.33 -19.58
CA TYR A 104 -0.39 -11.73 -18.39
C TYR A 104 -1.27 -12.94 -18.73
N MET A 105 -0.85 -14.13 -18.30
CA MET A 105 -1.69 -15.31 -18.36
C MET A 105 -2.71 -15.25 -17.22
N VAL A 106 -3.91 -15.82 -17.40
CA VAL A 106 -4.95 -15.85 -16.35
C VAL A 106 -4.40 -16.43 -15.03
N ALA A 107 -3.59 -17.48 -15.11
CA ALA A 107 -2.92 -18.08 -13.96
C ALA A 107 -1.95 -17.12 -13.24
N GLU A 108 -1.31 -16.19 -13.95
CA GLU A 108 -0.47 -15.15 -13.36
C GLU A 108 -1.31 -14.13 -12.60
N VAL A 109 -2.45 -13.71 -13.15
CA VAL A 109 -3.37 -12.78 -12.49
C VAL A 109 -3.94 -13.37 -11.20
N VAL A 110 -4.34 -14.65 -11.22
CA VAL A 110 -4.83 -15.36 -10.02
C VAL A 110 -3.76 -15.39 -8.93
N ARG A 111 -2.51 -15.78 -9.26
CA ARG A 111 -1.40 -15.76 -8.30
C ARG A 111 -1.10 -14.37 -7.74
N LEU A 112 -1.20 -13.33 -8.55
CA LEU A 112 -1.01 -11.95 -8.10
C LEU A 112 -2.13 -11.49 -7.15
N ILE A 113 -3.37 -11.95 -7.36
CA ILE A 113 -4.49 -11.71 -6.43
C ILE A 113 -4.19 -12.39 -5.10
N GLU A 114 -3.86 -13.68 -5.11
CA GLU A 114 -3.52 -14.44 -3.89
C GLU A 114 -2.34 -13.82 -3.12
N ALA A 115 -1.31 -13.36 -3.82
CA ALA A 115 -0.19 -12.66 -3.20
C ALA A 115 -0.61 -11.33 -2.55
N ALA A 116 -1.48 -10.56 -3.22
CA ALA A 116 -2.00 -9.31 -2.68
C ALA A 116 -2.93 -9.52 -1.46
N GLU A 117 -3.66 -10.64 -1.39
CA GLU A 117 -4.46 -11.02 -0.22
C GLU A 117 -3.58 -11.41 0.97
N ARG A 118 -2.51 -12.20 0.74
CA ARG A 118 -1.60 -12.68 1.81
C ARG A 118 -0.93 -11.56 2.61
N VAL A 119 -0.86 -10.34 2.07
CA VAL A 119 -0.42 -9.13 2.78
C VAL A 119 -1.23 -8.85 4.06
N LEU A 120 -2.50 -9.28 4.08
CA LEU A 120 -3.38 -9.13 5.24
C LEU A 120 -2.99 -10.06 6.40
N GLU A 121 -2.32 -11.17 6.11
CA GLU A 121 -1.92 -12.18 7.10
C GLU A 121 -0.57 -11.86 7.75
N THR A 122 0.20 -10.96 7.14
CA THR A 122 1.57 -10.64 7.55
C THR A 122 1.66 -9.85 8.86
N GLU A 123 0.53 -9.35 9.40
CA GLU A 123 0.50 -8.59 10.67
C GLU A 123 0.98 -9.41 11.88
N ARG A 124 1.11 -10.75 11.74
CA ARG A 124 1.51 -11.66 12.83
C ARG A 124 2.98 -12.05 12.84
N ARG A 125 3.74 -11.77 11.78
CA ARG A 125 5.18 -12.10 11.74
C ARG A 125 5.95 -10.85 12.14
N THR A 126 6.61 -10.90 13.30
CA THR A 126 7.57 -9.90 13.76
C THR A 126 8.70 -9.80 12.75
N THR A 127 8.51 -9.06 11.66
CA THR A 127 9.58 -8.80 10.70
C THR A 127 10.53 -7.84 11.37
N VAL A 128 11.68 -8.35 11.82
CA VAL A 128 12.75 -7.56 12.38
C VAL A 128 13.15 -6.52 11.32
N PRO A 129 13.05 -5.21 11.59
CA PRO A 129 13.46 -4.21 10.62
C PRO A 129 14.96 -4.36 10.34
N LEU A 130 15.34 -4.30 9.06
CA LEU A 130 16.73 -4.27 8.63
C LEU A 130 17.44 -3.07 9.28
N THR A 131 18.23 -3.33 10.32
CA THR A 131 19.04 -2.30 10.97
C THR A 131 20.35 -2.18 10.23
N ILE A 132 20.48 -1.14 9.39
CA ILE A 132 21.73 -0.85 8.68
C ILE A 132 22.71 -0.21 9.67
N ILE A 133 23.67 -0.99 10.17
CA ILE A 133 24.80 -0.46 10.95
C ILE A 133 25.83 0.13 9.98
N ARG A 134 25.85 1.46 9.85
CA ARG A 134 26.95 2.15 9.13
C ARG A 134 28.23 2.06 9.97
N ARG A 135 29.23 1.32 9.50
CA ARG A 135 30.60 1.43 10.02
C ARG A 135 31.19 2.77 9.58
N LYS A 136 31.67 3.56 10.54
CA LYS A 136 32.47 4.76 10.27
C LYS A 136 33.81 4.27 9.69
N ALA A 137 34.13 4.66 8.46
CA ALA A 137 35.49 4.49 7.94
C ALA A 137 36.42 5.38 8.79
N ALA A 138 37.52 4.79 9.27
CA ALA A 138 38.57 5.49 9.99
C ALA A 138 39.42 6.33 9.04
#